data_AF-A0A1X0WYT2-F1
#
_entry.id   AF-A0A1X0WYT2-F1
#
_cell.length_a   1.000
_cell.length_b   1.000
_cell.length_c   1.000
_cell.angle_alpha   90.00
_cell.angle_beta   90.00
_cell.angle_gamma   90.00
#
_symmetry.space_group_name_H-M   'P 1'
#
loop_
_entity.id
_entity.type
_entity.pdbx_description
1 polymer ?
#
loop_
_entity_poly.entity_id
_entity_poly.type
_entity_poly.pdbx_seq_one_letter_code
_entity_poly.pdbx_strand_id
1 'polypeptide(L)' 'MEYKVHINSLENFKAWSGGLTTLNTVRERGGLDTLTIICEDIFCGDTPTETQINDWLWFDSDFIFQALGYDDLLEAS' A
#
# COMPACT_ATOMS: atom_id res chain seq x y z
N MET A 1 -16.62 2.01 -13.89
CA MET A 1 -17.25 1.16 -12.86
C MET A 1 -16.29 1.19 -11.69
N GLU A 2 -16.63 1.92 -10.64
CA GLU A 2 -15.76 2.05 -9.47
C GLU A 2 -15.97 0.83 -8.57
N TYR A 3 -14.99 -0.07 -8.53
CA TYR A 3 -14.97 -1.16 -7.58
C TYR A 3 -14.45 -0.62 -6.25
N LYS A 4 -15.33 -0.62 -5.25
CA LYS A 4 -14.98 -0.26 -3.87
C LYS A 4 -14.29 -1.46 -3.22
N VAL A 5 -13.07 -1.27 -2.75
CA VAL A 5 -12.29 -2.33 -2.10
C VAL A 5 -12.64 -2.35 -0.62
N HIS A 6 -13.29 -3.41 -0.14
CA HIS A 6 -13.41 -3.62 1.30
C HIS A 6 -12.02 -3.92 1.85
N ILE A 7 -11.41 -2.93 2.52
CA ILE A 7 -10.12 -3.08 3.19
C ILE A 7 -10.35 -3.93 4.44
N ASN A 8 -10.41 -5.24 4.28
CA ASN A 8 -10.21 -6.18 5.39
C ASN A 8 -8.79 -6.76 5.34
N SER A 9 -8.16 -6.74 4.16
CA SER A 9 -6.79 -7.19 3.94
C SER A 9 -6.33 -6.77 2.53
N LEU A 10 -5.14 -6.20 2.42
CA LEU A 10 -4.51 -5.92 1.11
C LEU A 10 -3.92 -7.19 0.46
N GLU A 11 -4.05 -8.38 1.06
CA GLU A 11 -3.50 -9.63 0.53
C GLU A 11 -4.01 -9.97 -0.89
N ASN A 12 -5.28 -9.65 -1.18
CA ASN A 12 -5.94 -9.94 -2.45
C ASN A 12 -5.91 -8.73 -3.40
N PHE A 13 -5.37 -7.61 -2.95
CA PHE A 13 -5.28 -6.40 -3.75
C PHE A 13 -4.27 -6.61 -4.89
N LYS A 14 -4.68 -6.29 -6.12
CA LYS A 14 -3.81 -6.36 -7.31
C LYS A 14 -3.39 -4.97 -7.73
N ALA A 15 -2.28 -4.50 -7.15
CA ALA A 15 -1.65 -3.27 -7.60
C ALA A 15 -1.17 -3.37 -9.07
N TRP A 16 -1.16 -2.23 -9.76
CA TRP A 16 -0.63 -2.08 -11.11
C TRP A 16 0.81 -1.60 -11.07
N SER A 17 1.46 -1.50 -12.23
CA SER A 17 2.92 -1.33 -12.36
C SER A 17 3.58 -0.34 -11.37
N GLY A 18 2.93 0.79 -11.05
CA GLY A 18 3.43 1.76 -10.07
C GLY A 18 3.44 1.25 -8.61
N GLY A 19 2.28 0.81 -8.09
CA GLY A 19 2.14 0.34 -6.71
C GLY A 19 2.53 -1.13 -6.51
N LEU A 20 2.71 -1.89 -7.60
CA LEU A 20 2.99 -3.33 -7.57
C LEU A 20 4.34 -3.65 -6.92
N THR A 21 5.36 -2.82 -7.16
CA THR A 21 6.67 -2.99 -6.55
C THR A 21 6.56 -2.84 -5.03
N THR A 22 5.99 -1.74 -4.55
CA THR A 22 5.76 -1.47 -3.13
C THR A 22 4.99 -2.61 -2.48
N LEU A 23 3.83 -3.00 -3.05
CA LEU A 23 3.00 -4.06 -2.50
C LEU A 23 3.73 -5.41 -2.42
N ASN A 24 4.48 -5.78 -3.46
CA ASN A 24 5.26 -7.02 -3.46
C ASN A 24 6.36 -6.98 -2.40
N THR A 25 7.14 -5.91 -2.32
CA THR A 25 8.20 -5.78 -1.33
C THR A 25 7.66 -5.88 0.09
N VAL A 26 6.54 -5.21 0.37
CA VAL A 26 5.87 -5.30 1.67
C VAL A 26 5.38 -6.73 1.95
N ARG A 27 4.78 -7.38 0.94
CA ARG A 27 4.29 -8.76 1.04
C ARG A 27 5.42 -9.77 1.28
N GLU A 28 6.52 -9.65 0.57
CA GLU A 28 7.69 -10.53 0.72
C GLU A 28 8.34 -10.38 2.10
N ARG A 29 8.29 -9.18 2.68
CA ARG A 29 8.79 -8.90 4.03
C ARG A 29 7.75 -9.18 5.13
N GLY A 30 6.52 -9.58 4.79
CA GLY A 30 5.46 -9.88 5.75
C GLY A 30 4.79 -8.66 6.39
N GLY A 31 4.98 -7.46 5.83
CA GLY A 31 4.43 -6.20 6.36
C GLY A 31 3.02 -5.85 5.89
N LEU A 32 2.30 -6.80 5.26
CA LEU A 32 0.95 -6.55 4.70
C LEU A 32 -0.07 -6.15 5.77
N ASP A 33 0.06 -6.69 6.99
CA ASP A 33 -0.82 -6.38 8.12
C ASP A 33 -0.69 -4.88 8.48
N THR A 34 0.55 -4.43 8.70
CA THR A 34 0.86 -3.03 8.98
C THR A 34 0.48 -2.11 7.81
N LEU A 35 0.71 -2.53 6.56
CA LEU A 35 0.28 -1.76 5.39
C LEU A 35 -1.24 -1.61 5.32
N THR A 36 -1.99 -2.65 5.69
CA THR A 36 -3.45 -2.60 5.75
C THR A 36 -3.91 -1.58 6.81
N ILE A 37 -3.28 -1.59 7.99
CA ILE A 37 -3.55 -0.60 9.06
C ILE A 37 -3.27 0.83 8.58
N ILE A 38 -2.13 1.06 7.92
CA ILE A 38 -1.79 2.39 7.38
C ILE A 38 -2.82 2.80 6.30
N CYS A 39 -3.21 1.87 5.43
CA CYS A 39 -4.23 2.12 4.41
C CYS A 39 -5.57 2.53 5.04
N GLU A 40 -6.02 1.82 6.08
CA GLU A 40 -7.23 2.16 6.83
C GLU A 40 -7.13 3.53 7.52
N ASP A 41 -5.96 3.92 8.01
CA ASP A 41 -5.71 5.24 8.61
C ASP A 41 -5.73 6.36 7.56
N ILE A 42 -5.07 6.15 6.42
CA ILE A 42 -5.00 7.11 5.31
C ILE A 42 -6.39 7.37 4.70
N PHE A 43 -7.16 6.32 4.48
CA PHE A 43 -8.50 6.41 3.89
C PHE A 43 -9.62 6.49 4.94
N CYS A 44 -9.28 6.75 6.20
CA CYS A 44 -10.16 6.76 7.36
C CYS A 44 -11.57 7.30 7.05
N GLY A 45 -12.58 6.43 7.18
CA GLY A 45 -13.98 6.79 6.99
C GLY A 45 -14.54 6.60 5.58
N ASP A 46 -13.70 6.31 4.59
CA ASP A 46 -14.11 6.06 3.20
C ASP A 46 -13.61 4.70 2.69
N THR A 47 -14.35 4.12 1.74
CA THR A 47 -13.90 2.91 1.03
C THR A 47 -13.17 3.33 -0.23
N PRO A 48 -11.83 3.29 -0.26
CA PRO A 48 -11.09 3.73 -1.43
C PRO A 48 -11.33 2.81 -2.62
N THR A 49 -11.20 3.39 -3.80
CA THR A 49 -11.20 2.65 -5.05
C THR A 49 -9.86 1.98 -5.28
N GLU A 50 -9.83 0.94 -6.12
CA GLU A 50 -8.59 0.27 -6.50
C GLU A 50 -7.52 1.24 -7.03
N THR A 51 -7.94 2.23 -7.82
CA THR A 51 -7.06 3.27 -8.35
C THR A 51 -6.43 4.09 -7.24
N GLN A 52 -7.20 4.52 -6.23
CA GLN A 52 -6.67 5.33 -5.12
C GLN A 52 -5.64 4.57 -4.29
N ILE A 53 -5.89 3.29 -4.00
CA ILE A 53 -4.91 2.45 -3.30
C ILE A 53 -3.66 2.30 -4.15
N ASN A 54 -3.80 2.07 -5.46
CA ASN A 54 -2.67 1.93 -6.37
C ASN A 54 -1.83 3.22 -6.46
N ASP A 55 -2.49 4.38 -6.58
CA ASP A 55 -1.81 5.68 -6.60
C ASP A 55 -1.05 5.92 -5.29
N TRP A 56 -1.68 5.66 -4.14
CA TRP A 56 -1.03 5.78 -2.84
C TRP A 56 0.20 4.87 -2.71
N LEU A 57 0.08 3.59 -3.09
CA LEU A 57 1.20 2.65 -3.08
C LEU A 57 2.36 3.08 -4.00
N TRP A 58 2.06 3.84 -5.06
CA TRP A 58 3.05 4.31 -6.02
C TRP A 58 3.72 5.61 -5.57
N PHE A 59 2.92 6.65 -5.30
CA PHE A 59 3.40 7.99 -4.98
C PHE A 59 3.92 8.10 -3.55
N ASP A 60 3.33 7.39 -2.58
CA ASP A 60 3.71 7.44 -1.16
C ASP A 60 4.53 6.20 -0.73
N SER A 61 5.20 5.54 -1.67
CA SER A 61 6.07 4.37 -1.40
C SER A 61 7.15 4.65 -0.34
N ASP A 62 7.76 5.83 -0.38
CA ASP A 62 8.75 6.30 0.61
C ASP A 62 8.16 6.35 2.04
N PHE A 63 6.99 6.97 2.19
CA PHE A 63 6.26 7.02 3.46
C PHE A 63 5.89 5.62 3.95
N ILE A 64 5.40 4.75 3.06
CA ILE A 64 5.04 3.37 3.38
C ILE A 64 6.24 2.61 3.90
N PHE A 65 7.37 2.69 3.20
CA PHE A 65 8.61 2.04 3.60
C PHE A 65 9.13 2.58 4.93
N GLN A 66 9.09 3.90 5.14
CA GLN A 66 9.46 4.49 6.42
C GLN A 66 8.56 4.01 7.56
N ALA A 67 7.24 3.97 7.36
CA ALA A 67 6.28 3.51 8.36
C ALA A 67 6.46 2.01 8.70
N LEU A 68 6.94 1.21 7.74
CA LEU A 68 7.28 -0.20 7.92
C LEU A 68 8.70 -0.42 8.47
N GLY A 69 9.51 0.62 8.60
CA GLY A 69 10.91 0.52 9.01
C GLY A 69 11.81 -0.11 7.94
N TYR A 70 11.53 0.15 6.67
CA TYR A 70 12.35 -0.28 5.53
C TYR A 70 13.27 0.85 5.06
N ASP A 71 14.06 1.41 5.98
CA ASP A 71 15.04 2.46 5.72
C ASP A 71 16.04 2.09 4.60
N ASP A 72 16.45 0.83 4.53
CA ASP A 72 17.27 0.25 3.44
C ASP A 72 16.72 0.52 2.01
N LEU A 73 15.41 0.71 1.85
CA LEU A 73 14.78 0.98 0.56
C LEU A 73 14.68 2.48 0.24
N LEU A 74 14.86 3.35 1.23
CA LEU A 74 14.75 4.81 1.10
C LEU A 74 16.06 5.43 0.58
N GLU A 75 17.19 4.76 0.82
CA GLU A 75 18.54 5.26 0.52
C GLU A 75 18.99 5.01 -0.94
N ALA A 76 18.10 4.55 -1.82
CA ALA A 76 18.41 4.28 -3.23
C ALA A 76 18.21 5.51 -4.16
N SER A 77 18.44 6.73 -3.66
CA SER A 77 18.43 7.97 -4.47
C SER A 77 19.78 8.33 -5.08
#